data_AF-A0A3D4AJQ4-F1
#
_entry.id   AF-A0A3D4AJQ4-F1
#
_cell.length_a   1.000
_cell.length_b   1.000
_cell.length_c   1.000
_cell.angle_alpha   90.00
_cell.angle_beta   90.00
_cell.angle_gamma   90.00
#
_symmetry.space_group_name_H-M   'P 1'
#
loop_
_entity.id
_entity.type
_entity.pdbx_description
1 polymer ?
#
loop_
_entity_poly.entity_id
_entity_poly.type
_entity_poly.pdbx_seq_one_letter_code
_entity_poly.pdbx_strand_id
1 'polypeptide(L)'
;MNTTKLDLSIIGIVGLALYLLGNWAIAVTDPVESNYTLTALEMLRSGDYVSPRIYGNYWYDKPAFFYWELIAAYKLFGVNEFASRFFPGVFGALGLMLTYLFAKAIYDRKTGLMAAGILGTCFEYWLLSKTIITDLTLFVFFNGVLMAFYMGYSTGKRSWYYLCYILAGLATLDKGPIGILLPGFIILVYLCIRRDFREILRLKWISGMVMYIITAGSWYYAMYTIHGMDFINNFLGVHNFLRATQSEHEQWNVWWYYTMIFFAGCLPWCWTLPAAIWKAIKRQQLPQIDMPAGFLLTWALIVNIFYQCMATKYTTYTLPGLLPIAILMACYLYKREILVKRTVAIMLVVYVVLTFAVAAPVCNTKGYSFKNVAAVYKDQIKEDDVLIMCGDYRTSAV
;
A
#
# COMPACT_ATOMS: atom_id res chain seq x y z
N MET A 1 -15.71 0.48 -29.40
CA MET A 1 -15.37 0.80 -27.99
C MET A 1 -13.86 0.97 -27.88
N ASN A 2 -13.34 2.04 -27.28
CA ASN A 2 -11.89 2.26 -27.14
C ASN A 2 -11.28 1.08 -26.35
N THR A 3 -10.33 0.34 -26.95
CA THR A 3 -9.74 -0.87 -26.38
C THR A 3 -9.16 -0.64 -24.98
N THR A 4 -8.67 0.56 -24.71
CA THR A 4 -8.22 0.98 -23.37
C THR A 4 -9.34 0.97 -22.34
N LYS A 5 -10.54 1.46 -22.71
CA LYS A 5 -11.69 1.48 -21.80
C LYS A 5 -12.14 0.06 -21.48
N LEU A 6 -12.18 -0.82 -22.49
CA LEU A 6 -12.50 -2.23 -22.28
C LEU A 6 -11.51 -2.91 -21.33
N ASP A 7 -10.21 -2.75 -21.58
CA ASP A 7 -9.17 -3.34 -20.73
C ASP A 7 -9.28 -2.83 -19.27
N LEU A 8 -9.48 -1.53 -19.08
CA LEU A 8 -9.68 -0.93 -17.76
C LEU A 8 -10.93 -1.48 -17.06
N SER A 9 -12.05 -1.62 -17.77
CA SER A 9 -13.27 -2.20 -17.22
C SER A 9 -13.06 -3.64 -16.79
N ILE A 10 -12.38 -4.46 -17.61
CA ILE A 10 -12.09 -5.85 -17.28
C ILE A 10 -11.18 -5.92 -16.04
N ILE A 11 -10.07 -5.17 -16.03
CA ILE A 11 -9.12 -5.15 -14.90
C ILE A 11 -9.84 -4.69 -13.62
N GLY A 12 -10.62 -3.62 -13.70
CA GLY A 12 -11.35 -3.07 -12.58
C GLY A 12 -12.39 -4.06 -12.02
N ILE A 13 -13.21 -4.66 -12.90
CA ILE A 13 -14.24 -5.63 -12.48
C ILE A 13 -13.61 -6.88 -11.89
N VAL A 14 -12.61 -7.47 -12.54
CA VAL A 14 -11.93 -8.68 -12.04
C VAL A 14 -11.19 -8.39 -10.73
N GLY A 15 -10.50 -7.25 -10.64
CA GLY A 15 -9.81 -6.83 -9.43
C GLY A 15 -10.77 -6.61 -8.26
N LEU A 16 -11.85 -5.85 -8.46
CA LEU A 16 -12.88 -5.62 -7.44
C LEU A 16 -13.53 -6.94 -7.00
N ALA A 17 -13.88 -7.81 -7.96
CA ALA A 17 -14.44 -9.11 -7.64
C ALA A 17 -13.48 -9.94 -6.78
N LEU A 18 -12.20 -10.03 -7.16
CA LEU A 18 -11.20 -10.79 -6.41
C LEU A 18 -10.99 -10.24 -4.99
N TYR A 19 -10.89 -8.92 -4.85
CA TYR A 19 -10.50 -8.29 -3.60
C TYR A 19 -11.66 -8.08 -2.63
N LEU A 20 -12.88 -7.86 -3.12
CA LEU A 20 -14.07 -7.69 -2.27
C LEU A 20 -14.75 -9.01 -1.90
N LEU A 21 -14.61 -10.05 -2.72
CA LEU A 21 -15.25 -11.35 -2.47
C LEU A 21 -14.76 -11.96 -1.16
N GLY A 22 -15.70 -12.37 -0.30
CA GLY A 22 -15.42 -13.00 0.98
C GLY A 22 -15.05 -12.04 2.12
N ASN A 23 -14.98 -10.71 1.90
CA ASN A 23 -14.62 -9.76 2.95
C ASN A 23 -15.62 -9.75 4.12
N TRP A 24 -16.89 -10.09 3.88
CA TRP A 24 -17.90 -10.26 4.93
C TRP A 24 -17.68 -11.48 5.83
N ALA A 25 -16.89 -12.46 5.36
CA ALA A 25 -16.66 -13.72 6.07
C ALA A 25 -15.35 -13.72 6.88
N ILE A 26 -14.50 -12.71 6.71
CA ILE A 26 -13.21 -12.60 7.42
C ILE A 26 -13.41 -11.66 8.61
N ALA A 27 -13.32 -12.19 9.83
CA ALA A 27 -13.41 -11.36 11.03
C ALA A 27 -12.31 -10.29 11.07
N VAL A 28 -12.59 -9.14 11.69
CA VAL A 28 -11.55 -8.13 12.00
C VAL A 28 -10.52 -8.76 12.93
N THR A 29 -9.25 -8.60 12.59
CA THR A 29 -8.14 -9.26 13.28
C THR A 29 -7.32 -8.34 14.18
N ASP A 30 -6.73 -8.98 15.17
CA ASP A 30 -6.09 -8.37 16.31
C ASP A 30 -4.56 -8.50 16.26
N PRO A 31 -3.79 -7.48 16.72
CA PRO A 31 -4.23 -6.20 17.28
C PRO A 31 -4.36 -5.06 16.25
N VAL A 32 -3.91 -5.28 15.01
CA VAL A 32 -3.66 -4.17 14.08
C VAL A 32 -4.95 -3.70 13.40
N GLU A 33 -5.73 -4.59 12.79
CA GLU A 33 -6.93 -4.18 12.05
C GLU A 33 -7.97 -3.58 12.97
N SER A 34 -8.15 -4.19 14.14
CA SER A 34 -9.06 -3.72 15.17
C SER A 34 -8.73 -2.31 15.65
N ASN A 35 -7.45 -1.97 15.87
CA ASN A 35 -7.05 -0.60 16.19
C ASN A 35 -7.52 0.40 15.13
N TYR A 36 -7.40 0.08 13.84
CA TYR A 36 -7.92 0.94 12.77
C TYR A 36 -9.45 1.05 12.81
N THR A 37 -10.14 -0.08 12.96
CA THR A 37 -11.61 -0.10 12.97
C THR A 37 -12.20 0.63 14.16
N LEU A 38 -11.64 0.45 15.35
CA LEU A 38 -12.06 1.10 16.59
C LEU A 38 -11.79 2.60 16.52
N THR A 39 -10.61 2.99 16.02
CA THR A 39 -10.27 4.40 15.87
C THR A 39 -11.25 5.13 14.95
N ALA A 40 -11.55 4.54 13.79
CA ALA A 40 -12.55 5.08 12.87
C ALA A 40 -13.96 5.13 13.49
N LEU A 41 -14.33 4.13 14.31
CA LEU A 41 -15.63 4.09 14.99
C LEU A 41 -15.76 5.18 16.07
N GLU A 42 -14.72 5.41 16.87
CA GLU A 42 -14.71 6.48 17.88
C GLU A 42 -14.74 7.87 17.23
N MET A 43 -14.00 8.08 16.14
CA MET A 43 -14.10 9.30 15.34
C MET A 43 -15.51 9.51 14.78
N LEU A 44 -16.14 8.45 14.25
CA LEU A 44 -17.52 8.50 13.74
C LEU A 44 -18.53 8.83 14.84
N ARG A 45 -18.42 8.21 16.02
CA ARG A 45 -19.33 8.40 17.16
C ARG A 45 -19.20 9.79 17.79
N SER A 46 -17.97 10.30 17.92
CA SER A 46 -17.70 11.62 18.50
C SER A 46 -18.01 12.77 17.54
N GLY A 47 -18.03 12.52 16.23
CA GLY A 47 -18.14 13.57 15.21
C GLY A 47 -16.85 14.36 14.99
N ASP A 48 -15.78 14.03 15.71
CA ASP A 48 -14.43 14.58 15.49
C ASP A 48 -13.73 13.79 14.39
N TYR A 49 -13.77 14.32 13.17
CA TYR A 49 -13.08 13.75 12.02
C TYR A 49 -11.63 14.22 11.87
N VAL A 50 -11.14 15.08 12.76
CA VAL A 50 -9.76 15.60 12.68
C VAL A 50 -8.83 14.76 13.55
N SER A 51 -9.23 14.48 14.80
CA SER A 51 -8.37 13.86 15.80
C SER A 51 -8.65 12.36 15.96
N PRO A 52 -7.75 11.47 15.54
CA PRO A 52 -7.93 10.03 15.78
C PRO A 52 -7.94 9.73 17.28
N ARG A 53 -8.81 8.80 17.70
CA ARG A 53 -8.97 8.40 19.11
C ARG A 53 -9.16 6.90 19.21
N ILE A 54 -8.56 6.27 20.22
CA ILE A 54 -8.80 4.86 20.54
C ILE A 54 -8.87 4.71 22.07
N TYR A 55 -9.83 3.92 22.54
CA TYR A 55 -10.11 3.74 23.97
C TYR A 55 -10.32 5.08 24.69
N GLY A 56 -10.99 6.04 24.02
CA GLY A 56 -11.26 7.37 24.56
C GLY A 56 -10.07 8.33 24.62
N ASN A 57 -8.88 7.90 24.19
CA ASN A 57 -7.65 8.71 24.20
C ASN A 57 -7.26 9.12 22.78
N TYR A 58 -6.63 10.29 22.61
CA TYR A 58 -6.08 10.69 21.32
C TYR A 58 -4.97 9.74 20.87
N TRP A 59 -5.00 9.36 19.60
CA TRP A 59 -4.12 8.34 19.01
C TRP A 59 -3.28 8.92 17.89
N TYR A 60 -2.00 9.18 18.17
CA TYR A 60 -1.09 9.85 17.23
C TYR A 60 -0.21 8.88 16.41
N ASP A 61 -0.71 7.69 16.04
CA ASP A 61 0.08 6.69 15.27
C ASP A 61 0.04 6.93 13.75
N LYS A 62 -1.12 7.32 13.21
CA LYS A 62 -1.36 7.50 11.76
C LYS A 62 -2.13 8.78 11.46
N PRO A 63 -1.90 9.38 10.27
CA PRO A 63 -2.73 10.48 9.80
C PRO A 63 -4.12 10.01 9.34
N ALA A 64 -5.03 10.97 9.10
CA ALA A 64 -6.47 10.68 9.12
C ALA A 64 -7.05 10.02 7.86
N PHE A 65 -6.32 9.94 6.74
CA PHE A 65 -6.92 9.57 5.46
C PHE A 65 -7.58 8.19 5.47
N PHE A 66 -6.88 7.17 5.97
CA PHE A 66 -7.42 5.81 6.04
C PHE A 66 -8.60 5.70 7.02
N TYR A 67 -8.61 6.51 8.10
CA TYR A 67 -9.78 6.57 8.98
C TYR A 67 -10.98 7.20 8.26
N TRP A 68 -10.78 8.23 7.43
CA TRP A 68 -11.85 8.79 6.61
C TRP A 68 -12.41 7.79 5.61
N GLU A 69 -11.56 6.93 5.03
CA GLU A 69 -11.99 5.81 4.19
C GLU A 69 -12.89 4.85 4.96
N LEU A 70 -12.46 4.39 6.14
CA LEU A 70 -13.25 3.53 7.01
C LEU A 70 -14.59 4.17 7.40
N ILE A 71 -14.57 5.43 7.81
CA ILE A 71 -15.76 6.20 8.20
C ILE A 71 -16.73 6.33 7.01
N ALA A 72 -16.23 6.61 5.81
CA ALA A 72 -17.05 6.67 4.61
C ALA A 72 -17.68 5.30 4.31
N ALA A 73 -16.93 4.20 4.43
CA ALA A 73 -17.46 2.86 4.25
C ALA A 73 -18.52 2.52 5.30
N TYR A 74 -18.31 2.88 6.56
CA TYR A 74 -19.31 2.67 7.64
C TYR A 74 -20.59 3.47 7.41
N LYS A 75 -20.50 4.69 6.89
CA LYS A 75 -21.69 5.47 6.52
C LYS A 75 -22.47 4.87 5.35
N LEU A 76 -21.78 4.22 4.40
CA LEU A 76 -22.39 3.65 3.21
C LEU A 76 -22.99 2.24 3.43
N PHE A 77 -22.29 1.41 4.20
CA PHE A 77 -22.59 -0.03 4.31
C PHE A 77 -22.88 -0.48 5.75
N GLY A 78 -22.84 0.43 6.73
CA GLY A 78 -22.89 0.09 8.15
C GLY A 78 -21.53 -0.39 8.69
N VAL A 79 -21.43 -0.50 10.01
CA VAL A 79 -20.22 -1.01 10.68
C VAL A 79 -20.23 -2.54 10.60
N ASN A 80 -19.37 -3.10 9.73
CA ASN A 80 -19.19 -4.54 9.55
C ASN A 80 -17.86 -4.84 8.84
N GLU A 81 -17.49 -6.12 8.78
CA GLU A 81 -16.22 -6.63 8.23
C GLU A 81 -16.03 -6.31 6.74
N PHE A 82 -17.14 -6.29 5.98
CA PHE A 82 -17.10 -5.93 4.56
C PHE A 82 -16.77 -4.45 4.40
N ALA A 83 -17.45 -3.58 5.14
CA ALA A 83 -17.23 -2.14 5.11
C ALA A 83 -15.78 -1.78 5.47
N SER A 84 -15.22 -2.39 6.52
CA SER A 84 -13.84 -2.13 6.95
C SER A 84 -12.79 -2.47 5.88
N ARG A 85 -13.10 -3.38 4.95
CA ARG A 85 -12.20 -3.82 3.87
C ARG A 85 -12.58 -3.28 2.50
N PHE A 86 -13.60 -2.43 2.42
CA PHE A 86 -14.11 -1.93 1.15
C PHE A 86 -13.05 -1.11 0.39
N PHE A 87 -12.48 -0.08 1.05
CA PHE A 87 -11.47 0.77 0.41
C PHE A 87 -10.15 0.05 0.12
N PRO A 88 -9.59 -0.81 1.00
CA PRO A 88 -8.46 -1.66 0.63
C PRO A 88 -8.68 -2.42 -0.68
N GLY A 89 -9.86 -3.03 -0.87
CA GLY A 89 -10.20 -3.71 -2.12
C GLY A 89 -10.33 -2.77 -3.32
N VAL A 90 -10.94 -1.59 -3.14
CA VAL A 90 -11.07 -0.56 -4.19
C VAL A 90 -9.71 -0.02 -4.63
N PHE A 91 -8.83 0.33 -3.69
CA PHE A 91 -7.48 0.79 -3.98
C PHE A 91 -6.59 -0.30 -4.56
N GLY A 92 -6.81 -1.57 -4.17
CA GLY A 92 -6.22 -2.72 -4.85
C GLY A 92 -6.60 -2.78 -6.34
N ALA A 93 -7.88 -2.64 -6.68
CA ALA A 93 -8.31 -2.64 -8.08
C ALA A 93 -7.79 -1.41 -8.86
N LEU A 94 -7.81 -0.23 -8.22
CA LEU A 94 -7.27 1.01 -8.79
C LEU A 94 -5.77 0.90 -9.09
N GLY A 95 -4.99 0.29 -8.19
CA GLY A 95 -3.57 0.05 -8.40
C GLY A 95 -3.28 -0.86 -9.60
N LEU A 96 -4.11 -1.87 -9.87
CA LEU A 96 -4.00 -2.68 -11.09
C LEU A 96 -4.27 -1.87 -12.36
N MET A 97 -5.31 -1.03 -12.34
CA MET A 97 -5.67 -0.16 -13.46
C MET A 97 -4.55 0.84 -13.76
N LEU A 98 -3.96 1.45 -12.73
CA LEU A 98 -2.83 2.37 -12.85
C LEU A 98 -1.58 1.67 -13.38
N THR A 99 -1.30 0.45 -12.91
CA THR A 99 -0.20 -0.38 -13.41
C THR A 99 -0.35 -0.64 -14.91
N TYR A 100 -1.55 -1.05 -15.36
CA TYR A 100 -1.83 -1.24 -16.78
C TYR A 100 -1.62 0.05 -17.58
N LEU A 101 -2.17 1.18 -17.12
CA LEU A 101 -2.07 2.46 -17.83
C LEU A 101 -0.63 2.93 -17.96
N PHE A 102 0.15 2.83 -16.88
CA PHE A 102 1.54 3.26 -16.89
C PHE A 102 2.40 2.39 -17.78
N ALA A 103 2.34 1.07 -17.59
CA ALA A 103 3.09 0.11 -18.39
C ALA A 103 2.72 0.19 -19.89
N LYS A 104 1.44 0.42 -20.20
CA LYS A 104 1.00 0.66 -21.56
C LYS A 104 1.57 1.95 -22.15
N ALA A 105 1.63 3.02 -21.38
CA ALA A 105 2.13 4.31 -21.84
C ALA A 105 3.63 4.30 -22.11
N ILE A 106 4.41 3.56 -21.31
CA ILE A 106 5.87 3.52 -21.42
C ILE A 106 6.40 2.36 -22.29
N TYR A 107 5.58 1.33 -22.52
CA TYR A 107 5.88 0.21 -23.41
C TYR A 107 4.74 -0.03 -24.41
N ASP A 108 3.80 -0.92 -24.08
CA ASP A 108 2.69 -1.30 -24.94
C ASP A 108 1.53 -1.96 -24.17
N ARG A 109 0.39 -2.12 -24.85
CA ARG A 109 -0.83 -2.71 -24.27
C ARG A 109 -0.60 -4.10 -23.65
N LYS A 110 0.17 -4.96 -24.32
CA LYS A 110 0.40 -6.34 -23.87
C LYS A 110 1.23 -6.36 -22.59
N THR A 111 2.28 -5.55 -22.52
CA THR A 111 3.07 -5.37 -21.30
C THR A 111 2.20 -4.86 -20.16
N GLY A 112 1.31 -3.91 -20.43
CA GLY A 112 0.35 -3.42 -19.42
C GLY A 112 -0.59 -4.49 -18.88
N LEU A 113 -1.19 -5.31 -19.76
CA LEU A 113 -2.08 -6.40 -19.33
C LEU A 113 -1.34 -7.45 -18.51
N MET A 114 -0.11 -7.80 -18.93
CA MET A 114 0.73 -8.75 -18.20
C MET A 114 1.15 -8.20 -16.84
N ALA A 115 1.56 -6.93 -16.75
CA ALA A 115 1.98 -6.31 -15.50
C ALA A 115 0.84 -6.25 -14.48
N ALA A 116 -0.37 -5.85 -14.91
CA ALA A 116 -1.54 -5.84 -14.05
C ALA A 116 -1.93 -7.25 -13.57
N GLY A 117 -1.87 -8.25 -14.45
CA GLY A 117 -2.12 -9.64 -14.08
C GLY A 117 -1.07 -10.21 -13.10
N ILE A 118 0.21 -9.91 -13.33
CA ILE A 118 1.31 -10.31 -12.44
C ILE A 118 1.13 -9.67 -11.07
N LEU A 119 0.99 -8.33 -11.00
CA LEU A 119 0.81 -7.60 -9.75
C LEU A 119 -0.42 -8.11 -8.99
N GLY A 120 -1.56 -8.23 -9.66
CA GLY A 120 -2.81 -8.66 -9.04
C GLY A 120 -2.83 -10.12 -8.61
N THR A 121 -1.80 -10.89 -8.96
CA THR A 121 -1.63 -12.26 -8.49
C THR A 121 -0.40 -12.47 -7.62
N CYS A 122 0.33 -11.42 -7.27
CA CYS A 122 1.32 -11.44 -6.19
C CYS A 122 0.61 -11.67 -4.84
N PHE A 123 1.15 -12.59 -4.05
CA PHE A 123 0.59 -12.98 -2.75
C PHE A 123 0.41 -11.80 -1.79
N GLU A 124 1.43 -10.94 -1.66
CA GLU A 124 1.36 -9.76 -0.78
C GLU A 124 0.27 -8.78 -1.23
N TYR A 125 0.14 -8.56 -2.55
CA TYR A 125 -0.86 -7.63 -3.08
C TYR A 125 -2.29 -8.12 -2.82
N TRP A 126 -2.56 -9.41 -3.04
CA TRP A 126 -3.84 -10.02 -2.71
C TRP A 126 -4.12 -9.99 -1.20
N LEU A 127 -3.14 -10.37 -0.38
CA LEU A 127 -3.30 -10.39 1.08
C LEU A 127 -3.69 -9.00 1.61
N LEU A 128 -2.95 -7.96 1.20
CA LEU A 128 -3.18 -6.60 1.68
C LEU A 128 -4.47 -5.97 1.14
N SER A 129 -5.02 -6.49 0.04
CA SER A 129 -6.37 -6.11 -0.43
C SER A 129 -7.49 -6.55 0.52
N LYS A 130 -7.18 -7.48 1.42
CA LYS A 130 -8.07 -8.04 2.43
C LYS A 130 -7.68 -7.64 3.84
N THR A 131 -6.71 -6.74 4.00
CA THR A 131 -6.24 -6.27 5.31
C THR A 131 -6.70 -4.84 5.57
N ILE A 132 -7.14 -4.56 6.80
CA ILE A 132 -7.62 -3.24 7.23
C ILE A 132 -6.42 -2.40 7.69
N ILE A 133 -5.57 -2.00 6.74
CA ILE A 133 -4.41 -1.13 6.93
C ILE A 133 -4.24 -0.19 5.74
N THR A 134 -3.40 0.83 5.91
CA THR A 134 -3.26 1.95 4.94
C THR A 134 -2.53 1.58 3.64
N ASP A 135 -1.88 0.41 3.58
CA ASP A 135 -0.82 0.09 2.62
C ASP A 135 -1.22 0.15 1.13
N LEU A 136 -2.44 -0.27 0.75
CA LEU A 136 -2.89 -0.18 -0.65
C LEU A 136 -3.31 1.23 -1.05
N THR A 137 -3.83 2.01 -0.12
CA THR A 137 -4.12 3.42 -0.32
C THR A 137 -2.80 4.17 -0.54
N LEU A 138 -1.80 3.96 0.33
CA LEU A 138 -0.44 4.45 0.11
C LEU A 138 0.13 3.97 -1.22
N PHE A 139 -0.03 2.69 -1.57
CA PHE A 139 0.49 2.13 -2.81
C PHE A 139 0.02 2.97 -4.01
N VAL A 140 -1.27 3.25 -4.13
CA VAL A 140 -1.80 4.05 -5.25
C VAL A 140 -1.21 5.45 -5.29
N PHE A 141 -1.20 6.18 -4.17
CA PHE A 141 -0.72 7.55 -4.15
C PHE A 141 0.79 7.64 -4.36
N PHE A 142 1.58 6.84 -3.62
CA PHE A 142 3.03 6.75 -3.74
C PHE A 142 3.45 6.43 -5.17
N ASN A 143 2.85 5.39 -5.77
CA ASN A 143 3.19 4.99 -7.12
C ASN A 143 2.74 6.03 -8.14
N GLY A 144 1.58 6.65 -7.92
CA GLY A 144 1.09 7.73 -8.75
C GLY A 144 2.04 8.94 -8.79
N VAL A 145 2.73 9.27 -7.68
CA VAL A 145 3.78 10.32 -7.67
C VAL A 145 4.88 9.99 -8.69
N LEU A 146 5.41 8.77 -8.63
CA LEU A 146 6.51 8.33 -9.49
C LEU A 146 6.08 8.16 -10.95
N MET A 147 4.87 7.68 -11.19
CA MET A 147 4.26 7.63 -12.51
C MET A 147 4.09 9.03 -13.11
N ALA A 148 3.51 9.97 -12.36
CA ALA A 148 3.32 11.34 -12.79
C ALA A 148 4.67 12.02 -13.07
N PHE A 149 5.67 11.82 -12.21
CA PHE A 149 7.01 12.33 -12.44
C PHE A 149 7.58 11.81 -13.76
N TYR A 150 7.54 10.48 -13.97
CA TYR A 150 8.09 9.88 -15.18
C TYR A 150 7.37 10.35 -16.45
N MET A 151 6.04 10.53 -16.40
CA MET A 151 5.28 11.09 -17.52
C MET A 151 5.66 12.55 -17.79
N GLY A 152 5.82 13.38 -16.76
CA GLY A 152 6.28 14.76 -16.88
C GLY A 152 7.71 14.88 -17.43
N TYR A 153 8.57 13.96 -17.01
CA TYR A 153 9.97 13.89 -17.42
C TYR A 153 10.14 13.42 -18.86
N SER A 154 9.56 12.26 -19.21
CA SER A 154 9.70 11.64 -20.53
C SER A 154 8.99 12.38 -21.66
N THR A 155 7.83 13.01 -21.38
CA THR A 155 7.05 13.74 -22.40
C THR A 155 7.33 15.23 -22.44
N GLY A 156 8.08 15.77 -21.47
CA GLY A 156 8.31 17.21 -21.30
C GLY A 156 7.08 18.01 -20.83
N LYS A 157 5.92 17.37 -20.65
CA LYS A 157 4.68 18.02 -20.19
C LYS A 157 4.72 18.31 -18.69
N ARG A 158 5.13 19.52 -18.33
CA ARG A 158 5.36 19.93 -16.93
C ARG A 158 4.12 19.97 -16.04
N SER A 159 2.91 19.91 -16.60
CA SER A 159 1.67 19.86 -15.82
C SER A 159 1.56 18.61 -14.95
N TRP A 160 2.21 17.50 -15.32
CA TRP A 160 2.25 16.28 -14.52
C TRP A 160 2.87 16.49 -13.13
N TYR A 161 3.76 17.46 -12.96
CA TYR A 161 4.38 17.71 -11.66
C TYR A 161 3.39 18.19 -10.61
N TYR A 162 2.31 18.90 -11.00
CA TYR A 162 1.23 19.24 -10.08
C TYR A 162 0.56 17.99 -9.50
N LEU A 163 0.36 16.97 -10.34
CA LEU A 163 -0.17 15.69 -9.88
C LEU A 163 0.79 14.99 -8.92
N CYS A 164 2.12 15.11 -9.10
CA CYS A 164 3.09 14.62 -8.12
C CYS A 164 2.86 15.22 -6.74
N TYR A 165 2.71 16.54 -6.63
CA TYR A 165 2.53 17.20 -5.32
C TYR A 165 1.19 16.85 -4.67
N ILE A 166 0.10 16.77 -5.44
CA ILE A 166 -1.22 16.37 -4.93
C ILE A 166 -1.16 14.94 -4.40
N LEU A 167 -0.61 14.01 -5.18
CA LEU A 167 -0.51 12.60 -4.78
C LEU A 167 0.47 12.40 -3.63
N ALA A 168 1.57 13.16 -3.57
CA ALA A 168 2.47 13.14 -2.43
C ALA A 168 1.77 13.65 -1.17
N GLY A 169 0.91 14.66 -1.29
CA GLY A 169 0.11 15.14 -0.17
C GLY A 169 -0.88 14.09 0.35
N LEU A 170 -1.59 13.42 -0.56
CA LEU A 170 -2.49 12.32 -0.20
C LEU A 170 -1.75 11.13 0.41
N ALA A 171 -0.59 10.76 -0.14
CA ALA A 171 0.29 9.73 0.45
C ALA A 171 0.76 10.12 1.86
N THR A 172 1.07 11.41 2.08
CA THR A 172 1.45 11.91 3.40
C THR A 172 0.27 11.88 4.39
N LEU A 173 -0.95 12.20 3.95
CA LEU A 173 -2.16 12.07 4.79
C LEU A 173 -2.53 10.62 5.12
N ASP A 174 -2.04 9.66 4.34
CA ASP A 174 -2.28 8.24 4.57
C ASP A 174 -1.28 7.63 5.57
N LYS A 175 0.03 7.79 5.31
CA LYS A 175 1.08 7.11 6.09
C LYS A 175 2.21 8.01 6.59
N GLY A 176 2.02 9.33 6.53
CA GLY A 176 2.98 10.30 7.05
C GLY A 176 4.09 10.70 6.07
N PRO A 177 5.15 11.36 6.56
CA PRO A 177 6.18 12.00 5.73
C PRO A 177 6.82 11.12 4.66
N ILE A 178 6.79 9.78 4.84
CA ILE A 178 7.28 8.82 3.85
C ILE A 178 6.62 8.97 2.48
N GLY A 179 5.37 9.47 2.43
CA GLY A 179 4.59 9.71 1.21
C GLY A 179 5.21 10.74 0.25
N ILE A 180 6.01 11.68 0.76
CA ILE A 180 6.80 12.61 -0.07
C ILE A 180 8.29 12.26 -0.06
N LEU A 181 8.82 11.82 1.09
CA LEU A 181 10.26 11.61 1.30
C LEU A 181 10.82 10.55 0.36
N LEU A 182 10.23 9.35 0.36
CA LEU A 182 10.78 8.24 -0.41
C LEU A 182 10.56 8.37 -1.93
N PRO A 183 9.38 8.76 -2.47
CA PRO A 183 9.27 8.99 -3.91
C PRO A 183 10.13 10.18 -4.35
N GLY A 184 10.25 11.24 -3.54
CA GLY A 184 11.19 12.33 -3.79
C GLY A 184 12.64 11.86 -3.86
N PHE A 185 13.05 11.00 -2.93
CA PHE A 185 14.38 10.40 -2.92
C PHE A 185 14.64 9.54 -4.17
N ILE A 186 13.68 8.71 -4.58
CA ILE A 186 13.77 7.92 -5.82
C ILE A 186 13.95 8.81 -7.04
N ILE A 187 13.19 9.90 -7.14
CA ILE A 187 13.30 10.90 -8.22
C ILE A 187 14.71 11.51 -8.24
N LEU A 188 15.22 11.93 -7.09
CA LEU A 188 16.56 12.52 -6.99
C LEU A 188 17.65 11.53 -7.41
N VAL A 189 17.61 10.29 -6.90
CA VAL A 189 18.56 9.24 -7.28
C VAL A 189 18.50 8.97 -8.78
N TYR A 190 17.32 8.89 -9.36
CA TYR A 190 17.17 8.68 -10.80
C TYR A 190 17.77 9.83 -11.62
N LEU A 191 17.50 11.08 -11.25
CA LEU A 191 18.09 12.25 -11.92
C LEU A 191 19.61 12.31 -11.76
N CYS A 192 20.15 11.89 -10.62
CA CYS A 192 21.59 11.74 -10.40
C CYS A 192 22.21 10.69 -11.34
N ILE A 193 21.58 9.52 -11.46
CA ILE A 193 22.00 8.45 -12.39
C ILE A 193 21.98 8.95 -13.84
N ARG A 194 20.94 9.73 -14.20
CA ARG A 194 20.80 10.34 -15.53
C ARG A 194 21.67 11.58 -15.75
N ARG A 195 22.32 12.10 -14.70
CA ARG A 195 23.07 13.37 -14.71
C ARG A 195 22.25 14.56 -15.21
N ASP A 196 20.93 14.55 -14.98
CA ASP A 196 20.00 15.58 -15.46
C ASP A 196 19.49 16.47 -14.31
N PHE A 197 20.42 17.14 -13.65
CA PHE A 197 20.12 18.02 -12.51
C PHE A 197 19.30 19.25 -12.90
N ARG A 198 19.30 19.63 -14.18
CA ARG A 198 18.49 20.75 -14.70
C ARG A 198 17.00 20.51 -14.50
N GLU A 199 16.60 19.24 -14.47
CA GLU A 199 15.22 18.87 -14.29
C GLU A 199 14.70 19.19 -12.88
N ILE A 200 15.57 19.17 -11.86
CA ILE A 200 15.21 19.55 -10.49
C ILE A 200 14.64 20.98 -10.47
N LEU A 201 15.24 21.91 -11.20
CA LEU A 201 14.78 23.31 -11.27
C LEU A 201 13.43 23.46 -11.99
N ARG A 202 13.00 22.43 -12.73
CA ARG A 202 11.77 22.44 -13.55
C ARG A 202 10.58 21.78 -12.86
N LEU A 203 10.76 21.26 -11.64
CA LEU A 203 9.74 20.59 -10.85
C LEU A 203 8.60 21.50 -10.36
N LYS A 204 8.56 22.79 -10.72
CA LYS A 204 7.50 23.73 -10.31
C LYS A 204 7.37 23.87 -8.79
N TRP A 205 8.51 23.93 -8.08
CA TRP A 205 8.60 23.93 -6.62
C TRP A 205 7.57 24.79 -5.90
N ILE A 206 7.46 26.08 -6.23
CA ILE A 206 6.58 26.99 -5.49
C ILE A 206 5.11 26.59 -5.66
N SER A 207 4.60 26.58 -6.90
CA SER A 207 3.20 26.28 -7.18
C SER A 207 2.82 24.84 -6.85
N GLY A 208 3.76 23.91 -6.99
CA GLY A 208 3.62 22.52 -6.59
C GLY A 208 3.52 22.35 -5.07
N MET A 209 4.42 22.98 -4.31
CA MET A 209 4.43 22.88 -2.86
C MET A 209 3.17 23.49 -2.24
N VAL A 210 2.60 24.54 -2.84
CA VAL A 210 1.29 25.07 -2.43
C VAL A 210 0.21 23.98 -2.55
N MET A 211 0.18 23.20 -3.63
CA MET A 211 -0.78 22.09 -3.78
C MET A 211 -0.54 20.98 -2.74
N TYR A 212 0.72 20.68 -2.44
CA TYR A 212 1.08 19.73 -1.37
C TYR A 212 0.62 20.22 0.02
N ILE A 213 0.82 21.49 0.33
CA ILE A 213 0.42 22.07 1.63
C ILE A 213 -1.11 22.13 1.75
N ILE A 214 -1.83 22.46 0.69
CA ILE A 214 -3.30 22.46 0.70
C ILE A 214 -3.84 21.06 0.97
N THR A 215 -3.23 20.05 0.33
CA THR A 215 -3.63 18.65 0.49
C THR A 215 -3.22 18.09 1.85
N ALA A 216 -1.93 17.95 2.13
CA ALA A 216 -1.46 17.38 3.40
C ALA A 216 -1.41 18.37 4.55
N GLY A 217 -0.86 19.55 4.31
CA GLY A 217 -0.56 20.53 5.35
C GLY A 217 -1.79 21.00 6.12
N SER A 218 -2.97 20.99 5.51
CA SER A 218 -4.22 21.39 6.16
C SER A 218 -4.56 20.54 7.41
N TRP A 219 -4.47 19.21 7.31
CA TRP A 219 -4.73 18.32 8.45
C TRP A 219 -3.61 18.38 9.50
N TYR A 220 -2.34 18.40 9.07
CA TYR A 220 -1.20 18.53 9.99
C TYR A 220 -1.22 19.85 10.77
N TYR A 221 -1.60 20.94 10.10
CA TYR A 221 -1.80 22.23 10.73
C TYR A 221 -2.92 22.16 11.77
N ALA A 222 -4.08 21.59 11.41
CA ALA A 222 -5.19 21.42 12.34
C ALA A 222 -4.79 20.59 13.57
N MET A 223 -4.13 19.44 13.38
CA MET A 223 -3.65 18.60 14.47
C MET A 223 -2.69 19.34 15.40
N TYR A 224 -1.75 20.11 14.85
CA TYR A 224 -0.84 20.92 15.66
C TYR A 224 -1.57 22.03 16.43
N THR A 225 -2.54 22.71 15.80
CA THR A 225 -3.30 23.77 16.48
C THR A 225 -4.17 23.26 17.62
N ILE A 226 -4.68 22.02 17.53
CA ILE A 226 -5.55 21.41 18.54
C ILE A 226 -4.73 20.73 19.64
N HIS A 227 -3.69 19.97 19.27
CA HIS A 227 -2.97 19.07 20.18
C HIS A 227 -1.55 19.52 20.52
N GLY A 228 -1.05 20.57 19.87
CA GLY A 228 0.26 21.16 20.14
C GLY A 228 1.43 20.20 19.95
N MET A 229 2.42 20.31 20.84
CA MET A 229 3.66 19.54 20.76
C MET A 229 3.49 18.05 21.07
N ASP A 230 2.41 17.65 21.75
CA ASP A 230 2.16 16.24 22.04
C ASP A 230 1.95 15.45 20.76
N PHE A 231 1.20 16.01 19.80
CA PHE A 231 1.06 15.42 18.48
C PHE A 231 2.42 15.30 17.76
N ILE A 232 3.23 16.37 17.76
CA ILE A 232 4.53 16.38 17.07
C ILE A 232 5.49 15.36 17.67
N ASN A 233 5.62 15.34 18.99
CA ASN A 233 6.55 14.47 19.70
C ASN A 233 6.18 12.99 19.51
N ASN A 234 4.90 12.66 19.57
CA ASN A 234 4.45 11.28 19.37
C ASN A 234 4.47 10.88 17.89
N PHE A 235 3.81 11.64 17.01
CA PHE A 235 3.70 11.27 15.60
C PHE A 235 5.04 11.33 14.86
N LEU A 236 5.73 12.49 14.89
CA LEU A 236 7.00 12.65 14.17
C LEU A 236 8.19 12.09 14.95
N GLY A 237 8.21 12.25 16.28
CA GLY A 237 9.28 11.75 17.12
C GLY A 237 9.24 10.23 17.25
N VAL A 238 8.21 9.68 17.90
CA VAL A 238 8.13 8.23 18.19
C VAL A 238 7.83 7.41 16.94
N HIS A 239 6.71 7.71 16.26
CA HIS A 239 6.21 6.82 15.20
C HIS A 239 6.95 6.94 13.86
N ASN A 240 7.77 7.98 13.66
CA ASN A 240 8.59 8.16 12.46
C ASN A 240 10.09 8.07 12.78
N PHE A 241 10.64 9.01 13.56
CA PHE A 241 12.09 9.10 13.76
C PHE A 241 12.65 7.95 14.63
N LEU A 242 12.02 7.68 15.78
CA LEU A 242 12.47 6.62 16.69
C LEU A 242 12.32 5.25 16.02
N ARG A 243 11.17 4.96 15.39
CA ARG A 243 10.98 3.71 14.64
C ARG A 243 11.97 3.52 13.48
N ALA A 244 12.41 4.61 12.83
CA ALA A 244 13.42 4.53 11.78
C ALA A 244 14.81 4.16 12.32
N THR A 245 15.15 4.57 13.54
CA THR A 245 16.50 4.46 14.12
C THR A 245 16.65 3.35 15.16
N GLN A 246 15.57 2.99 15.84
CA GLN A 246 15.50 1.91 16.83
C GLN A 246 14.43 0.91 16.42
N SER A 247 14.73 -0.38 16.57
CA SER A 247 13.84 -1.43 16.09
C SER A 247 12.78 -1.75 17.12
N GLU A 248 11.51 -1.66 16.73
CA GLU A 248 10.38 -2.14 17.52
C GLU A 248 10.38 -3.68 17.65
N HIS A 249 11.01 -4.37 16.69
CA HIS A 249 11.09 -5.82 16.63
C HIS A 249 12.51 -6.27 16.28
N GLU A 250 13.41 -6.26 17.26
CA GLU A 250 14.85 -6.52 17.08
C GLU A 250 15.13 -7.84 16.33
N GLN A 251 14.37 -8.90 16.63
CA GLN A 251 14.48 -10.20 15.97
C GLN A 251 14.31 -10.16 14.45
N TRP A 252 13.59 -9.17 13.92
CA TRP A 252 13.35 -8.99 12.49
C TRP A 252 14.28 -7.97 11.86
N ASN A 253 15.12 -7.28 12.65
CA ASN A 253 16.11 -6.33 12.16
C ASN A 253 17.35 -7.05 11.59
N VAL A 254 17.15 -7.81 10.52
CA VAL A 254 18.17 -8.63 9.86
C VAL A 254 18.36 -8.19 8.41
N TRP A 255 19.57 -8.40 7.87
CA TRP A 255 19.96 -7.92 6.54
C TRP A 255 19.20 -8.59 5.38
N TRP A 256 18.65 -9.79 5.59
CA TRP A 256 17.97 -10.60 4.59
C TRP A 256 16.44 -10.45 4.60
N TYR A 257 15.89 -9.67 5.54
CA TYR A 257 14.45 -9.62 5.80
C TYR A 257 13.64 -9.31 4.54
N TYR A 258 13.91 -8.19 3.87
CA TYR A 258 13.14 -7.79 2.69
C TYR A 258 13.43 -8.64 1.45
N THR A 259 14.57 -9.33 1.41
CA THR A 259 14.82 -10.36 0.38
C THR A 259 13.82 -11.50 0.54
N MET A 260 13.54 -11.95 1.77
CA MET A 260 12.54 -13.00 2.02
C MET A 260 11.11 -12.50 1.78
N ILE A 261 10.81 -11.27 2.19
CA ILE A 261 9.52 -10.63 1.87
C ILE A 261 9.31 -10.55 0.36
N PHE A 262 10.32 -10.17 -0.42
CA PHE A 262 10.22 -10.19 -1.88
C PHE A 262 9.84 -11.58 -2.41
N PHE A 263 10.52 -12.65 -1.96
CA PHE A 263 10.22 -13.99 -2.46
C PHE A 263 8.82 -14.46 -2.08
N ALA A 264 8.38 -14.18 -0.86
CA ALA A 264 7.04 -14.54 -0.39
C ALA A 264 5.96 -13.68 -1.06
N GLY A 265 6.14 -12.37 -1.07
CA GLY A 265 5.17 -11.41 -1.59
C GLY A 265 5.00 -11.49 -3.10
N CYS A 266 6.06 -11.81 -3.83
CA CYS A 266 6.01 -12.02 -5.27
C CYS A 266 5.56 -13.44 -5.67
N LEU A 267 5.20 -14.35 -4.76
CA LEU A 267 4.64 -15.65 -5.19
C LEU A 267 3.40 -15.42 -6.08
N PRO A 268 3.24 -16.13 -7.21
CA PRO A 268 4.10 -17.21 -7.74
C PRO A 268 5.21 -16.74 -8.72
N TRP A 269 5.41 -15.44 -8.88
CA TRP A 269 6.32 -14.82 -9.85
C TRP A 269 7.76 -14.64 -9.38
N CYS A 270 8.06 -14.93 -8.10
CA CYS A 270 9.36 -14.65 -7.49
C CYS A 270 10.56 -15.33 -8.19
N TRP A 271 10.33 -16.42 -8.93
CA TRP A 271 11.35 -17.12 -9.73
C TRP A 271 11.88 -16.30 -10.92
N THR A 272 11.16 -15.26 -11.35
CA THR A 272 11.54 -14.44 -12.52
C THR A 272 12.85 -13.69 -12.31
N LEU A 273 13.10 -13.18 -11.10
CA LEU A 273 14.34 -12.49 -10.75
C LEU A 273 15.57 -13.41 -10.83
N PRO A 274 15.64 -14.56 -10.14
CA PRO A 274 16.79 -15.46 -10.28
C PRO A 274 16.93 -16.00 -11.71
N ALA A 275 15.82 -16.24 -12.43
CA ALA A 275 15.88 -16.64 -13.82
C ALA A 275 16.44 -15.54 -14.76
N ALA A 276 16.17 -14.27 -14.47
CA ALA A 276 16.74 -13.15 -15.20
C ALA A 276 18.25 -13.00 -14.94
N ILE A 277 18.66 -13.09 -13.67
CA ILE A 277 20.07 -13.04 -13.26
C ILE A 277 20.85 -14.21 -13.88
N TRP A 278 20.34 -15.43 -13.77
CA TRP A 278 20.97 -16.62 -14.34
C TRP A 278 21.16 -16.51 -15.86
N LYS A 279 20.15 -15.98 -16.56
CA LYS A 279 20.23 -15.74 -18.01
C LYS A 279 21.31 -14.71 -18.37
N ALA A 280 21.45 -13.63 -17.59
CA ALA A 280 22.48 -12.61 -17.80
C ALA A 280 23.89 -13.18 -17.59
N ILE A 281 24.09 -13.95 -16.51
CA ILE A 281 25.35 -14.63 -16.20
C ILE A 281 25.71 -15.63 -17.31
N LYS A 282 24.78 -16.51 -17.70
CA LYS A 282 25.01 -17.53 -18.73
C LYS A 282 25.35 -16.93 -20.10
N ARG A 283 24.80 -15.76 -20.41
CA ARG A 283 25.08 -15.03 -21.66
C ARG A 283 26.30 -14.12 -21.56
N GLN A 284 26.89 -13.95 -20.38
CA GLN A 284 27.96 -13.00 -20.08
C GLN A 284 27.65 -11.58 -20.60
N GLN A 285 26.37 -11.22 -20.61
CA GLN A 285 25.90 -9.96 -21.19
C GLN A 285 24.80 -9.39 -20.31
N LEU A 286 25.05 -8.21 -19.77
CA LEU A 286 24.04 -7.45 -19.05
C LEU A 286 22.95 -7.00 -20.02
N PRO A 287 21.67 -7.01 -19.61
CA PRO A 287 20.60 -6.49 -20.43
C PRO A 287 20.82 -4.99 -20.68
N GLN A 288 20.54 -4.54 -21.90
CA GLN A 288 20.53 -3.12 -22.21
C GLN A 288 19.40 -2.45 -21.43
N ILE A 289 19.75 -1.46 -20.60
CA ILE A 289 18.80 -0.73 -19.77
C ILE A 289 18.38 0.53 -20.54
N ASP A 290 17.16 0.50 -21.08
CA ASP A 290 16.53 1.68 -21.66
C ASP A 290 16.06 2.66 -20.57
N MET A 291 15.59 3.84 -20.97
CA MET A 291 15.18 4.88 -20.04
C MET A 291 14.02 4.46 -19.12
N PRO A 292 12.94 3.81 -19.61
CA PRO A 292 11.89 3.28 -18.74
C PRO A 292 12.40 2.18 -17.79
N ALA A 293 13.17 1.20 -18.28
CA ALA A 293 13.69 0.13 -17.43
C ALA A 293 14.62 0.69 -16.36
N GLY A 294 15.45 1.68 -16.69
CA GLY A 294 16.31 2.37 -15.73
C GLY A 294 15.51 3.03 -14.61
N PHE A 295 14.39 3.70 -14.94
CA PHE A 295 13.53 4.31 -13.93
C PHE A 295 12.86 3.26 -13.04
N LEU A 296 12.29 2.20 -13.64
CA LEU A 296 11.65 1.10 -12.90
C LEU A 296 12.63 0.37 -11.99
N LEU A 297 13.88 0.16 -12.43
CA LEU A 297 14.93 -0.45 -11.62
C LEU A 297 15.35 0.46 -10.47
N THR A 298 15.59 1.76 -10.72
CA THR A 298 15.90 2.71 -9.63
C THR A 298 14.78 2.70 -8.60
N TRP A 299 13.53 2.75 -9.04
CA TRP A 299 12.38 2.70 -8.16
C TRP A 299 12.33 1.40 -7.33
N ALA A 300 12.33 0.24 -7.98
CA ALA A 300 12.25 -1.05 -7.30
C ALA A 300 13.40 -1.25 -6.29
N LEU A 301 14.63 -0.91 -6.68
CA LEU A 301 15.81 -1.09 -5.84
C LEU A 301 15.82 -0.12 -4.66
N ILE A 302 15.52 1.16 -4.89
CA ILE A 302 15.59 2.16 -3.82
C ILE A 302 14.52 1.92 -2.76
N VAL A 303 13.31 1.48 -3.12
CA VAL A 303 12.30 1.09 -2.10
C VAL A 303 12.85 -0.02 -1.20
N ASN A 304 13.39 -1.09 -1.78
CA ASN A 304 13.89 -2.23 -1.03
C ASN A 304 15.12 -1.88 -0.18
N ILE A 305 16.10 -1.16 -0.76
CA ILE A 305 17.32 -0.75 -0.05
C ILE A 305 16.98 0.20 1.09
N PHE A 306 16.11 1.20 0.84
CA PHE A 306 15.73 2.19 1.84
C PHE A 306 15.14 1.51 3.08
N TYR A 307 14.13 0.63 2.90
CA TYR A 307 13.52 -0.05 4.04
C TYR A 307 14.44 -1.07 4.68
N GLN A 308 15.33 -1.72 3.92
CA GLN A 308 16.35 -2.61 4.49
C GLN A 308 17.29 -1.87 5.46
N CYS A 309 17.56 -0.59 5.20
CA CYS A 309 18.34 0.29 6.08
C CYS A 309 17.57 0.84 7.30
N MET A 310 16.24 0.71 7.36
CA MET A 310 15.46 1.16 8.53
C MET A 310 15.50 0.14 9.67
N ALA A 311 15.54 0.62 10.91
CA ALA A 311 15.64 -0.25 12.08
C ALA A 311 14.36 -1.08 12.31
N THR A 312 13.20 -0.44 12.30
CA THR A 312 11.91 -1.15 12.37
C THR A 312 11.53 -1.68 10.99
N LYS A 313 11.21 -2.98 10.93
CA LYS A 313 10.85 -3.67 9.69
C LYS A 313 9.47 -4.31 9.83
N TYR A 314 8.58 -3.94 8.92
CA TYR A 314 7.27 -4.57 8.77
C TYR A 314 7.18 -5.24 7.40
N THR A 315 6.39 -6.31 7.33
CA THR A 315 6.26 -7.15 6.13
C THR A 315 5.75 -6.40 4.91
N THR A 316 5.07 -5.26 5.09
CA THR A 316 4.34 -4.56 4.02
C THR A 316 5.06 -3.34 3.47
N TYR A 317 6.19 -2.93 4.08
CA TYR A 317 6.87 -1.67 3.73
C TYR A 317 7.35 -1.62 2.28
N THR A 318 7.73 -2.77 1.71
CA THR A 318 8.22 -2.87 0.33
C THR A 318 7.11 -2.94 -0.72
N LEU A 319 5.84 -2.97 -0.32
CA LEU A 319 4.68 -3.04 -1.23
C LEU A 319 4.76 -2.03 -2.39
N PRO A 320 5.11 -0.73 -2.20
CA PRO A 320 5.20 0.21 -3.31
C PRO A 320 6.25 -0.15 -4.37
N GLY A 321 7.21 -1.03 -4.05
CA GLY A 321 8.17 -1.58 -5.01
C GLY A 321 7.59 -2.65 -5.93
N LEU A 322 6.44 -3.27 -5.59
CA LEU A 322 5.85 -4.34 -6.40
C LEU A 322 5.38 -3.86 -7.77
N LEU A 323 4.94 -2.61 -7.93
CA LEU A 323 4.49 -2.09 -9.23
C LEU A 323 5.61 -2.10 -10.28
N PRO A 324 6.77 -1.42 -10.07
CA PRO A 324 7.83 -1.45 -11.06
C PRO A 324 8.40 -2.85 -11.25
N ILE A 325 8.43 -3.67 -10.19
CA ILE A 325 8.84 -5.08 -10.27
C ILE A 325 7.90 -5.87 -11.20
N ALA A 326 6.58 -5.72 -11.06
CA ALA A 326 5.61 -6.41 -11.90
C ALA A 326 5.71 -5.99 -13.39
N ILE A 327 6.01 -4.71 -13.65
CA ILE A 327 6.27 -4.23 -15.02
C ILE A 327 7.56 -4.85 -15.57
N LEU A 328 8.65 -4.88 -14.80
CA LEU A 328 9.90 -5.51 -15.21
C LEU A 328 9.75 -7.02 -15.45
N MET A 329 8.97 -7.71 -14.61
CA MET A 329 8.60 -9.12 -14.80
C MET A 329 7.80 -9.33 -16.08
N ALA A 330 6.84 -8.44 -16.38
CA ALA A 330 6.07 -8.47 -17.63
C ALA A 330 6.98 -8.31 -18.85
N CYS A 331 7.95 -7.38 -18.81
CA CYS A 331 8.95 -7.21 -19.87
C CYS A 331 9.81 -8.48 -20.05
N TYR A 332 10.27 -9.08 -18.95
CA TYR A 332 11.03 -10.34 -19.00
C TYR A 332 10.22 -11.50 -19.59
N LEU A 333 8.94 -11.58 -19.25
CA LEU A 333 8.02 -12.63 -19.67
C LEU A 333 7.28 -12.30 -20.99
N TYR A 334 7.63 -11.24 -21.70
CA TYR A 334 6.86 -10.74 -22.86
C TYR A 334 6.55 -11.81 -23.92
N LYS A 335 7.51 -12.71 -24.18
CA LYS A 335 7.37 -13.83 -25.13
C LYS A 335 6.63 -15.05 -24.56
N ARG A 336 6.32 -15.06 -23.26
CA ARG A 336 5.68 -16.14 -22.51
C ARG A 336 4.27 -15.75 -22.03
N GLU A 337 3.51 -15.06 -22.87
CA GLU A 337 2.16 -14.59 -22.54
C GLU A 337 1.20 -15.70 -22.11
N ILE A 338 1.26 -16.87 -22.76
CA ILE A 338 0.41 -18.02 -22.41
C ILE A 338 0.70 -18.50 -20.98
N LEU A 339 1.97 -18.53 -20.57
CA LEU A 339 2.36 -18.85 -19.19
C LEU A 339 1.75 -17.83 -18.24
N VAL A 340 1.87 -16.54 -18.55
CA VAL A 340 1.33 -15.48 -17.68
C VAL A 340 -0.18 -15.62 -17.53
N LYS A 341 -0.92 -15.77 -18.63
CA LYS A 341 -2.39 -15.94 -18.61
C LYS A 341 -2.81 -17.16 -17.80
N ARG A 342 -2.15 -18.31 -17.97
CA ARG A 342 -2.45 -19.55 -17.23
C ARG A 342 -2.18 -19.39 -15.74
N THR A 343 -1.02 -18.87 -15.37
CA THR A 343 -0.67 -18.65 -13.96
C THR A 343 -1.65 -17.67 -13.32
N VAL A 344 -2.00 -16.56 -13.99
CA VAL A 344 -3.00 -15.62 -13.49
C VAL A 344 -4.34 -16.32 -13.26
N ALA A 345 -4.86 -17.06 -14.25
CA ALA A 345 -6.13 -17.77 -14.12
C ALA A 345 -6.13 -18.78 -12.95
N ILE A 346 -5.05 -19.53 -12.79
CA ILE A 346 -4.88 -20.47 -11.66
C ILE A 346 -4.88 -19.71 -10.33
N MET A 347 -4.10 -18.63 -10.22
CA MET A 347 -4.00 -17.86 -8.99
C MET A 347 -5.32 -17.18 -8.60
N LEU A 348 -6.13 -16.73 -9.56
CA LEU A 348 -7.47 -16.22 -9.27
C LEU A 348 -8.32 -17.29 -8.54
N VAL A 349 -8.31 -18.53 -9.02
CA VAL A 349 -9.03 -19.63 -8.36
C VAL A 349 -8.41 -19.95 -6.99
N VAL A 350 -7.08 -20.04 -6.92
CA VAL A 350 -6.36 -20.30 -5.66
C VAL A 350 -6.72 -19.25 -4.61
N TYR A 351 -6.76 -17.97 -4.95
CA TYR A 351 -7.09 -16.90 -4.02
C TYR A 351 -8.54 -16.91 -3.57
N VAL A 352 -9.49 -17.29 -4.44
CA VAL A 352 -10.86 -17.53 -4.02
C VAL A 352 -10.92 -18.68 -3.00
N VAL A 353 -10.23 -19.80 -3.28
CA VAL A 353 -10.15 -20.93 -2.37
C VAL A 353 -9.49 -20.54 -1.04
N LEU A 354 -8.35 -19.84 -1.07
CA LEU A 354 -7.65 -19.38 0.13
C LEU A 354 -8.52 -18.43 0.96
N THR A 355 -9.33 -17.57 0.33
CA THR A 355 -10.26 -16.67 1.03
C THR A 355 -11.25 -17.47 1.89
N PHE A 356 -11.94 -18.46 1.29
CA PHE A 356 -13.02 -19.17 1.97
C PHE A 356 -12.55 -20.38 2.78
N ALA A 357 -11.53 -21.10 2.33
CA ALA A 357 -11.05 -22.32 2.98
C ALA A 357 -9.98 -22.07 4.05
N VAL A 358 -9.28 -20.92 3.99
CA VAL A 358 -8.19 -20.61 4.93
C VAL A 358 -8.45 -19.32 5.69
N ALA A 359 -8.53 -18.18 5.00
CA ALA A 359 -8.60 -16.87 5.66
C ALA A 359 -9.85 -16.75 6.55
N ALA A 360 -11.04 -17.05 6.02
CA ALA A 360 -12.27 -16.98 6.81
C ALA A 360 -12.23 -17.93 8.04
N PRO A 361 -11.95 -19.24 7.94
CA PRO A 361 -11.88 -20.11 9.11
C PRO A 361 -10.81 -19.68 10.13
N VAL A 362 -9.60 -19.34 9.67
CA VAL A 362 -8.48 -19.00 10.55
C VAL A 362 -8.76 -17.72 11.33
N CYS A 363 -9.20 -16.67 10.65
CA CYS A 363 -9.49 -15.38 11.29
C CYS A 363 -10.65 -15.47 12.30
N ASN A 364 -11.64 -16.36 12.06
CA ASN A 364 -12.79 -16.51 12.94
C ASN A 364 -12.57 -17.49 14.11
N THR A 365 -11.63 -18.45 14.04
CA THR A 365 -11.54 -19.54 15.04
C THR A 365 -10.24 -19.64 15.82
N LYS A 366 -9.10 -19.15 15.27
CA LYS A 366 -7.78 -19.36 15.88
C LYS A 366 -7.32 -18.23 16.81
N GLY A 367 -8.27 -17.52 17.45
CA GLY A 367 -7.95 -16.43 18.38
C GLY A 367 -7.34 -15.19 17.72
N TYR A 368 -7.47 -15.05 16.40
CA TYR A 368 -7.09 -13.84 15.67
C TYR A 368 -8.15 -12.75 15.73
N SER A 369 -9.37 -13.09 16.17
CA SER A 369 -10.46 -12.16 16.38
C SER A 369 -11.15 -12.45 17.70
N PHE A 370 -11.51 -11.38 18.41
CA PHE A 370 -12.28 -11.45 19.65
C PHE A 370 -13.78 -11.60 19.49
N LYS A 371 -14.28 -11.62 18.25
CA LYS A 371 -15.73 -11.66 17.95
C LYS A 371 -16.48 -12.76 18.71
N ASN A 372 -15.92 -13.97 18.79
CA ASN A 372 -16.56 -15.08 19.51
C ASN A 372 -16.55 -14.88 21.02
N VAL A 373 -15.49 -14.26 21.57
CA VAL A 373 -15.40 -13.98 23.00
C VAL A 373 -16.38 -12.85 23.36
N ALA A 374 -16.38 -11.76 22.59
CA ALA A 374 -17.33 -10.66 22.74
C ALA A 374 -18.79 -11.15 22.67
N ALA A 375 -19.10 -12.07 21.76
CA ALA A 375 -20.45 -12.65 21.65
C ALA A 375 -20.93 -13.36 22.92
N VAL A 376 -20.02 -13.98 23.70
CA VAL A 376 -20.37 -14.63 24.98
C VAL A 376 -20.71 -13.61 26.07
N TYR A 377 -20.03 -12.46 26.06
CA TYR A 377 -20.20 -11.44 27.08
C TYR A 377 -21.16 -10.31 26.69
N LYS A 378 -21.64 -10.28 25.45
CA LYS A 378 -22.46 -9.19 24.91
C LYS A 378 -23.68 -8.84 25.77
N ASP A 379 -24.34 -9.85 26.33
CA ASP A 379 -25.53 -9.66 27.17
C ASP A 379 -25.20 -9.41 28.65
N GLN A 380 -23.91 -9.47 29.02
CA GLN A 380 -23.39 -9.30 30.38
C GLN A 380 -22.69 -7.95 30.58
N ILE A 381 -22.23 -7.33 29.49
CA ILE A 381 -21.48 -6.06 29.48
C ILE A 381 -22.45 -4.88 29.37
N LYS A 382 -22.31 -3.91 30.27
CA LYS A 382 -22.95 -2.59 30.20
C LYS A 382 -22.07 -1.60 29.45
N GLU A 383 -22.65 -0.50 28.98
CA GLU A 383 -21.96 0.52 28.17
C GLU A 383 -20.73 1.13 28.88
N ASP A 384 -20.73 1.17 30.21
CA ASP A 384 -19.65 1.71 31.04
C ASP A 384 -18.66 0.65 31.56
N ASP A 385 -18.88 -0.64 31.24
CA ASP A 385 -18.03 -1.71 31.75
C ASP A 385 -16.68 -1.73 31.03
N VAL A 386 -15.59 -1.70 31.80
CA VAL A 386 -14.23 -1.81 31.28
C VAL A 386 -13.86 -3.28 31.18
N LEU A 387 -13.75 -3.80 29.96
CA LEU A 387 -13.31 -5.17 29.71
C LEU A 387 -11.78 -5.23 29.72
N ILE A 388 -11.21 -5.75 30.82
CA ILE A 388 -9.77 -5.89 30.99
C ILE A 388 -9.38 -7.34 30.72
N MET A 389 -8.40 -7.54 29.84
CA MET A 389 -7.89 -8.86 29.53
C MET A 389 -6.61 -9.18 30.30
N CYS A 390 -6.55 -10.34 30.98
CA CYS A 390 -5.36 -10.86 31.65
C CYS A 390 -4.79 -12.08 30.90
N GLY A 391 -3.49 -12.07 30.56
CA GLY A 391 -2.75 -13.19 29.96
C GLY A 391 -2.30 -12.99 28.51
N ASP A 392 -1.80 -14.04 27.85
CA ASP A 392 -1.22 -14.04 26.48
C ASP A 392 -2.26 -13.97 25.34
N TYR A 393 -3.39 -13.31 25.57
CA TYR A 393 -4.41 -13.13 24.55
C TYR A 393 -4.22 -11.79 23.84
N ARG A 394 -4.22 -11.81 22.51
CA ARG A 394 -3.96 -10.63 21.67
C ARG A 394 -5.26 -9.81 21.53
N THR A 395 -5.19 -8.52 21.90
CA THR A 395 -6.25 -7.48 21.96
C THR A 395 -7.06 -7.41 20.66
N SER A 396 -8.41 -7.41 20.61
CA SER A 396 -9.30 -6.38 21.15
C SER A 396 -10.79 -6.55 20.77
N ALA A 397 -11.63 -5.86 21.54
CA ALA A 397 -13.09 -5.76 21.48
C ALA A 397 -13.71 -5.59 20.08
N VAL A 398 -14.82 -6.30 19.86
CA VAL A 398 -15.91 -5.95 18.93
C VAL A 398 -17.16 -5.72 19.75
#